data_AF-U1PN60-F1
#
_entry.id   AF-U1PN60-F1
#
_cell.length_a   1.000
_cell.length_b   1.000
_cell.length_c   1.000
_cell.angle_alpha   90.00
_cell.angle_beta   90.00
_cell.angle_gamma   90.00
#
_symmetry.space_group_name_H-M   'P 1'
#
loop_
_entity.id
_entity.type
_entity.pdbx_description
1 polymer ?
#
loop_
_entity_poly.entity_id
_entity_poly.type
_entity_poly.pdbx_seq_one_letter_code
_entity_poly.pdbx_strand_id
1 'polypeptide(L)'
;VAFAALPAAVGLTRAVCALRRRTPVDDPARVTLAVSVVVAGVAAAGPTLAAPYAAHERGSPFVQYAQPTDDPGALVPAVDRATANDTGLDVLYVAPRFDTRAEYDTPPVADADHEQWGNRLPLQWYLERGGVETRSSFNLSYLPPDAGRVPVVVTTPRYADGVADRLQGGYTRHRLQLGLHSRNVTVFVRQ
;
A
#
# COMPACT_ATOMS: atom_id res chain seq x y z
N VAL A 1 -14.29 13.61 -1.71
CA VAL A 1 -15.69 13.59 -2.23
C VAL A 1 -16.01 14.76 -3.18
N ALA A 2 -15.42 15.96 -3.03
CA ALA A 2 -15.80 17.13 -3.84
C ALA A 2 -15.38 17.09 -5.34
N PHE A 3 -14.31 16.39 -5.72
CA PHE A 3 -13.77 16.45 -7.09
C PHE A 3 -14.66 15.82 -8.18
N ALA A 4 -15.48 14.81 -7.84
CA ALA A 4 -16.40 14.19 -8.80
C ALA A 4 -17.74 14.94 -8.95
N ALA A 5 -18.06 15.84 -8.03
CA ALA A 5 -19.35 16.53 -8.02
C ALA A 5 -19.50 17.50 -9.21
N LEU A 6 -18.40 18.13 -9.64
CA LEU A 6 -18.39 19.07 -10.76
C LEU A 6 -18.70 18.40 -12.11
N PRO A 7 -17.97 17.36 -12.56
CA PRO A 7 -18.30 16.68 -13.81
C PRO A 7 -19.68 16.01 -13.79
N ALA A 8 -20.09 15.43 -12.64
CA ALA A 8 -21.43 14.87 -12.49
C ALA A 8 -22.53 15.93 -12.64
N ALA A 9 -22.39 17.10 -12.00
CA ALA A 9 -23.34 18.21 -12.12
C ALA A 9 -23.43 18.74 -13.57
N VAL A 10 -22.31 18.85 -14.28
CA VAL A 10 -22.29 19.26 -15.69
C VAL A 10 -22.99 18.24 -16.59
N GLY A 11 -22.73 16.94 -16.39
CA GLY A 11 -23.39 15.87 -17.14
C GLY A 11 -24.90 15.86 -16.92
N LEU A 12 -25.31 15.97 -15.65
CA LEU A 12 -26.73 15.97 -15.26
C LEU A 12 -27.46 17.21 -15.79
N THR A 13 -26.82 18.38 -15.74
CA THR A 13 -27.36 19.63 -16.32
C THR A 13 -27.53 19.51 -17.83
N ARG A 14 -26.56 18.94 -18.55
CA ARG A 14 -26.67 18.72 -20.00
C ARG A 14 -27.77 17.74 -20.36
N ALA A 15 -27.93 16.65 -19.61
CA ALA A 15 -29.01 15.69 -19.82
C ALA A 15 -30.38 16.32 -19.61
N VAL A 16 -30.57 17.07 -18.51
CA VAL A 16 -31.82 17.80 -18.22
C VAL A 16 -32.12 18.84 -19.30
N CYS A 17 -31.13 19.61 -19.74
CA CYS A 17 -31.31 20.60 -20.80
C CYS A 17 -31.63 19.96 -22.16
N ALA A 18 -31.07 18.79 -22.48
CA ALA A 18 -31.37 18.08 -23.71
C ALA A 18 -32.78 17.48 -23.69
N LEU A 19 -33.21 16.93 -22.54
CA LEU A 19 -34.54 16.38 -22.33
C LEU A 19 -35.61 17.48 -22.44
N ARG A 20 -35.39 18.64 -21.80
CA ARG A 20 -36.31 19.79 -21.87
C ARG A 20 -36.46 20.37 -23.28
N ARG A 21 -35.44 20.27 -24.12
CA ARG A 21 -35.48 20.79 -25.51
C ARG A 21 -36.14 19.83 -26.50
N ARG A 22 -36.15 18.53 -26.23
CA ARG A 22 -36.56 17.49 -27.19
C ARG A 22 -37.89 16.83 -26.87
N THR A 23 -38.49 17.11 -25.72
CA THR A 23 -39.72 16.47 -25.28
C THR A 23 -40.75 17.55 -24.96
N PRO A 24 -41.85 17.71 -25.74
CA PRO A 24 -43.04 18.34 -25.19
C PRO A 24 -43.46 17.52 -23.97
N VAL A 25 -43.76 18.20 -22.86
CA VAL A 25 -43.96 17.61 -21.53
C VAL A 25 -45.23 16.73 -21.44
N ASP A 26 -45.97 16.60 -22.54
CA ASP A 26 -47.30 15.98 -22.59
C ASP A 26 -47.31 14.45 -22.71
N ASP A 27 -46.15 13.80 -22.85
CA ASP A 27 -46.05 12.33 -22.95
C ASP A 27 -45.40 11.73 -21.69
N PRO A 28 -46.19 11.30 -20.69
CA PRO A 28 -45.68 10.74 -19.44
C PRO A 28 -44.91 9.43 -19.65
N ALA A 29 -45.16 8.70 -20.75
CA ALA A 29 -44.45 7.47 -21.05
C ALA A 29 -42.99 7.76 -21.43
N ARG A 30 -42.73 8.83 -22.19
CA ARG A 30 -41.36 9.25 -22.56
C ARG A 30 -40.55 9.73 -21.36
N VAL A 31 -41.18 10.48 -20.45
CA VAL A 31 -40.53 10.92 -19.21
C VAL A 31 -40.20 9.72 -18.35
N THR A 32 -41.13 8.77 -18.20
CA THR A 32 -40.90 7.54 -17.44
C THR A 32 -39.75 6.74 -18.04
N LEU A 33 -39.73 6.53 -19.36
CA LEU A 33 -38.65 5.82 -20.05
C LEU A 33 -37.29 6.51 -19.84
N ALA A 34 -37.22 7.83 -19.97
CA ALA A 34 -35.98 8.58 -19.77
C ALA A 34 -35.45 8.43 -18.34
N VAL A 35 -36.34 8.52 -17.34
CA VAL A 35 -35.98 8.30 -15.93
C VAL A 35 -35.51 6.87 -15.70
N SER A 36 -36.22 5.87 -16.25
CA SER A 36 -35.83 4.46 -16.12
C SER A 36 -34.44 4.18 -16.71
N VAL A 37 -34.10 4.77 -17.86
CA VAL A 37 -32.76 4.63 -18.47
C VAL A 37 -31.68 5.25 -17.58
N VAL A 38 -31.93 6.43 -17.00
CA VAL A 38 -30.99 7.08 -16.08
C VAL A 38 -30.79 6.24 -14.82
N VAL A 39 -31.88 5.76 -14.21
CA VAL A 39 -31.84 4.91 -13.01
C VAL A 39 -31.11 3.61 -13.31
N ALA A 40 -31.41 2.96 -14.43
CA ALA A 40 -30.72 1.73 -14.85
C ALA A 40 -29.22 1.96 -15.08
N GLY A 41 -28.85 3.09 -15.72
CA GLY A 41 -27.45 3.45 -15.93
C GLY A 41 -26.70 3.71 -14.61
N VAL A 42 -27.32 4.43 -13.67
CA VAL A 42 -26.73 4.65 -12.33
C VAL A 42 -26.63 3.35 -11.54
N ALA A 43 -27.65 2.50 -11.58
CA ALA A 43 -27.63 1.20 -10.90
C ALA A 43 -26.56 0.25 -11.47
N ALA A 44 -26.35 0.27 -12.78
CA ALA A 44 -25.34 -0.55 -13.44
C ALA A 44 -23.90 -0.04 -13.23
N ALA A 45 -23.67 1.28 -13.31
CA ALA A 45 -22.32 1.86 -13.24
C ALA A 45 -21.89 2.27 -11.83
N GLY A 46 -22.84 2.55 -10.94
CA GLY A 46 -22.58 3.03 -9.58
C GLY A 46 -21.64 2.14 -8.78
N PRO A 47 -21.87 0.81 -8.70
CA PRO A 47 -20.98 -0.10 -8.00
C PRO A 47 -19.56 -0.07 -8.56
N THR A 48 -19.38 -0.04 -9.88
CA THR A 48 -18.06 -0.01 -10.53
C THR A 48 -17.32 1.29 -10.27
N LEU A 49 -18.03 2.43 -10.22
CA LEU A 49 -17.45 3.74 -9.93
C LEU A 49 -17.11 3.92 -8.45
N ALA A 50 -17.84 3.26 -7.55
CA ALA A 50 -17.61 3.29 -6.11
C ALA A 50 -16.54 2.28 -5.66
N ALA A 51 -16.37 1.18 -6.40
CA ALA A 51 -15.48 0.08 -6.03
C ALA A 51 -14.01 0.51 -5.81
N PRO A 52 -13.45 1.51 -6.54
CA PRO A 52 -12.13 2.01 -6.23
C PRO A 52 -11.98 2.73 -4.88
N TYR A 53 -13.09 3.04 -4.20
CA TYR A 53 -13.11 3.72 -2.91
C TYR A 53 -13.70 2.84 -1.81
N ALA A 54 -14.03 1.58 -2.12
CA ALA A 54 -14.50 0.60 -1.16
C ALA A 54 -13.33 0.07 -0.31
N ALA A 55 -13.65 -0.59 0.81
CA ALA A 55 -12.64 -1.21 1.66
C ALA A 55 -11.78 -2.22 0.87
N HIS A 56 -10.50 -2.31 1.23
CA HIS A 56 -9.55 -3.21 0.57
C HIS A 56 -9.91 -4.68 0.88
N GLU A 57 -10.51 -5.37 -0.09
CA GLU A 57 -10.92 -6.77 0.05
C GLU A 57 -10.14 -7.70 -0.90
N ARG A 58 -9.86 -8.92 -0.41
CA ARG A 58 -9.27 -10.00 -1.22
C ARG A 58 -10.21 -10.34 -2.39
N GLY A 59 -9.67 -10.37 -3.60
CA GLY A 59 -10.44 -10.73 -4.81
C GLY A 59 -11.06 -9.53 -5.53
N SER A 60 -10.82 -8.30 -5.06
CA SER A 60 -11.16 -7.10 -5.82
C SER A 60 -10.41 -7.07 -7.17
N PRO A 61 -11.07 -6.75 -8.29
CA PRO A 61 -10.42 -6.61 -9.59
C PRO A 61 -9.54 -5.33 -9.67
N PHE A 62 -9.50 -4.51 -8.61
CA PHE A 62 -8.75 -3.26 -8.57
C PHE A 62 -7.37 -3.44 -7.90
N VAL A 63 -6.33 -2.90 -8.55
CA VAL A 63 -4.89 -3.07 -8.23
C VAL A 63 -4.47 -2.49 -6.86
N GLN A 64 -5.32 -1.69 -6.24
CA GLN A 64 -5.07 -1.01 -4.97
C GLN A 64 -4.96 -1.93 -3.74
N TYR A 65 -5.20 -3.25 -3.90
CA TYR A 65 -4.94 -4.25 -2.86
C TYR A 65 -3.47 -4.30 -2.39
N ALA A 66 -2.53 -3.74 -3.15
CA ALA A 66 -1.11 -3.75 -2.82
C ALA A 66 -0.66 -2.63 -1.86
N GLN A 67 -1.45 -1.57 -1.67
CA GLN A 67 -1.05 -0.45 -0.79
C GLN A 67 -1.20 -0.83 0.71
N PRO A 68 -0.36 -0.29 1.61
CA PRO A 68 -0.54 -0.48 3.04
C PRO A 68 -1.93 0.01 3.48
N THR A 69 -2.59 -0.74 4.36
CA THR A 69 -3.90 -0.33 4.92
C THR A 69 -3.74 0.82 5.92
N ASP A 70 -2.57 0.90 6.57
CA ASP A 70 -2.20 1.98 7.49
C ASP A 70 -1.44 3.09 6.74
N ASP A 71 -1.65 4.35 7.13
CA ASP A 71 -0.89 5.49 6.58
C ASP A 71 0.60 5.40 6.99
N PRO A 72 1.53 5.23 6.04
CA PRO A 72 2.96 5.21 6.34
C PRO A 72 3.53 6.62 6.58
N GLY A 73 2.70 7.68 6.58
CA GLY A 73 3.12 9.08 6.59
C GLY A 73 4.08 9.47 7.72
N ALA A 74 4.02 8.82 8.89
CA ALA A 74 4.99 9.03 9.97
C ALA A 74 6.27 8.17 9.84
N LEU A 75 6.19 7.03 9.16
CA LEU A 75 7.31 6.11 8.96
C LEU A 75 8.32 6.66 7.95
N VAL A 76 7.85 7.17 6.81
CA VAL A 76 8.74 7.62 5.72
C VAL A 76 9.70 8.73 6.17
N PRO A 77 9.23 9.82 6.84
CA PRO A 77 10.12 10.86 7.33
C PRO A 77 11.05 10.38 8.46
N ALA A 78 10.67 9.33 9.21
CA ALA A 78 11.51 8.76 10.24
C ALA A 78 12.65 7.93 9.63
N VAL A 79 12.33 7.11 8.63
CA VAL A 79 13.32 6.35 7.85
C VAL A 79 14.31 7.29 7.18
N ASP A 80 13.81 8.34 6.50
CA ASP A 80 14.66 9.32 5.81
C ASP A 80 15.63 10.02 6.76
N ARG A 81 15.20 10.35 7.98
CA ARG A 81 16.10 10.90 9.00
C ARG A 81 17.13 9.88 9.49
N ALA A 82 16.72 8.63 9.68
CA ALA A 82 17.58 7.59 10.24
C ALA A 82 18.70 7.16 9.27
N THR A 83 18.44 7.19 7.96
CA THR A 83 19.37 6.77 6.90
C THR A 83 20.16 7.90 6.26
N ALA A 84 19.75 9.17 6.37
CA ALA A 84 20.36 10.30 5.64
C ALA A 84 21.89 10.46 5.78
N ASN A 85 22.49 9.99 6.88
CA ASN A 85 23.94 10.08 7.12
C ASN A 85 24.54 8.74 7.53
N ASP A 86 23.83 7.64 7.32
CA ASP A 86 24.37 6.32 7.64
C ASP A 86 25.33 5.88 6.53
N THR A 87 26.35 5.12 6.92
CA THR A 87 27.31 4.54 5.99
C THR A 87 27.41 3.06 6.31
N GLY A 88 26.99 2.21 5.39
CA GLY A 88 26.93 0.76 5.61
C GLY A 88 25.50 0.26 5.45
N LEU A 89 25.12 -0.74 6.26
CA LEU A 89 23.82 -1.40 6.16
C LEU A 89 22.70 -0.52 6.72
N ASP A 90 21.80 -0.06 5.85
CA ASP A 90 20.70 0.83 6.20
C ASP A 90 19.44 0.07 6.64
N VAL A 91 19.11 -1.01 5.92
CA VAL A 91 17.86 -1.78 6.12
C VAL A 91 18.18 -3.26 6.34
N LEU A 92 17.68 -3.81 7.46
CA LEU A 92 17.81 -5.22 7.79
C LEU A 92 16.43 -5.89 7.92
N TYR A 93 16.16 -6.87 7.07
CA TYR A 93 14.98 -7.73 7.17
C TYR A 93 15.26 -8.97 8.01
N VAL A 94 14.47 -9.21 9.06
CA VAL A 94 14.67 -10.32 10.01
C VAL A 94 13.42 -11.19 10.05
N ALA A 95 13.41 -12.27 9.29
CA ALA A 95 12.49 -13.41 9.39
C ALA A 95 12.69 -14.35 8.18
N PRO A 96 12.36 -15.65 8.29
CA PRO A 96 12.49 -16.59 7.17
C PRO A 96 11.74 -16.18 5.91
N ARG A 97 10.64 -15.43 6.07
CA ARG A 97 9.82 -14.98 4.94
C ARG A 97 10.39 -13.81 4.13
N PHE A 98 11.41 -13.14 4.66
CA PHE A 98 12.09 -12.01 4.01
C PHE A 98 13.52 -12.36 3.59
N ASP A 99 14.05 -13.45 4.12
CA ASP A 99 15.42 -13.93 3.95
C ASP A 99 15.64 -14.43 2.52
N THR A 100 16.58 -13.82 1.82
CA THR A 100 16.98 -14.17 0.45
C THR A 100 18.44 -14.62 0.44
N ARG A 101 18.82 -15.46 -0.51
CA ARG A 101 20.21 -15.95 -0.64
C ARG A 101 21.17 -14.88 -1.16
N ALA A 102 20.63 -13.94 -1.92
CA ALA A 102 21.30 -12.73 -2.37
C ALA A 102 20.36 -11.53 -2.21
N GLU A 103 20.92 -10.33 -2.18
CA GLU A 103 20.13 -9.09 -2.21
C GLU A 103 20.06 -8.55 -3.63
N TYR A 104 18.94 -7.91 -3.95
CA TYR A 104 18.62 -7.47 -5.31
C TYR A 104 18.07 -6.04 -5.27
N ASP A 105 18.77 -5.12 -5.95
CA ASP A 105 18.30 -3.74 -6.10
C ASP A 105 17.15 -3.66 -7.12
N THR A 106 17.25 -4.46 -8.18
CA THR A 106 16.27 -4.50 -9.27
C THR A 106 16.10 -5.91 -9.82
N PRO A 107 14.94 -6.24 -10.42
CA PRO A 107 14.79 -7.46 -11.22
C PRO A 107 15.85 -7.56 -12.34
N PRO A 108 16.18 -8.78 -12.79
CA PRO A 108 15.56 -10.05 -12.45
C PRO A 108 16.04 -10.63 -11.10
N VAL A 109 15.10 -11.21 -10.35
CA VAL A 109 15.36 -11.95 -9.11
C VAL A 109 15.43 -13.44 -9.43
N ALA A 110 16.36 -14.18 -8.81
CA ALA A 110 16.45 -15.62 -9.01
C ALA A 110 15.18 -16.33 -8.50
N ASP A 111 14.76 -17.40 -9.18
CA ASP A 111 13.53 -18.15 -8.84
C ASP A 111 13.47 -18.56 -7.37
N ALA A 112 14.62 -18.90 -6.79
CA ALA A 112 14.70 -19.35 -5.41
C ALA A 112 14.48 -18.25 -4.35
N ASP A 113 14.61 -16.98 -4.73
CA ASP A 113 14.44 -15.81 -3.85
C ASP A 113 13.18 -15.00 -4.18
N HIS A 114 12.49 -15.34 -5.28
CA HIS A 114 11.37 -14.57 -5.84
C HIS A 114 10.24 -14.38 -4.82
N GLU A 115 9.89 -15.43 -4.06
CA GLU A 115 8.85 -15.34 -3.05
C GLU A 115 9.26 -14.44 -1.88
N GLN A 116 10.46 -14.63 -1.33
CA GLN A 116 10.93 -13.92 -0.14
C GLN A 116 11.22 -12.44 -0.44
N TRP A 117 11.80 -12.15 -1.59
CA TRP A 117 11.99 -10.77 -2.07
C TRP A 117 10.62 -10.10 -2.30
N GLY A 118 9.71 -10.77 -3.03
CA GLY A 118 8.35 -10.26 -3.25
C GLY A 118 7.53 -10.07 -1.95
N ASN A 119 7.81 -10.87 -0.92
CA ASN A 119 7.16 -10.75 0.39
C ASN A 119 7.50 -9.46 1.16
N ARG A 120 8.52 -8.71 0.73
CA ARG A 120 8.91 -7.40 1.28
C ARG A 120 8.02 -6.27 0.73
N LEU A 121 7.34 -6.46 -0.39
CA LEU A 121 6.41 -5.46 -0.91
C LEU A 121 5.24 -5.19 0.05
N PRO A 122 4.77 -3.93 0.14
CA PRO A 122 5.24 -2.74 -0.58
C PRO A 122 6.39 -1.99 0.10
N LEU A 123 7.00 -2.53 1.17
CA LEU A 123 8.00 -1.80 1.97
C LEU A 123 9.23 -1.39 1.17
N GLN A 124 9.63 -2.19 0.17
CA GLN A 124 10.78 -1.88 -0.68
C GLN A 124 10.65 -0.50 -1.35
N TRP A 125 9.44 -0.08 -1.72
CA TRP A 125 9.20 1.25 -2.31
C TRP A 125 9.48 2.41 -1.35
N TYR A 126 9.43 2.14 -0.04
CA TYR A 126 9.62 3.14 1.00
C TYR A 126 11.02 3.07 1.63
N LEU A 127 11.54 1.86 1.81
CA LEU A 127 12.76 1.59 2.57
C LEU A 127 13.98 1.37 1.68
N GLU A 128 13.82 0.70 0.55
CA GLU A 128 14.91 0.33 -0.37
C GLU A 128 15.01 1.35 -1.52
N ARG A 129 14.80 2.64 -1.22
CA ARG A 129 14.95 3.71 -2.23
C ARG A 129 16.44 3.86 -2.58
N GLY A 130 16.73 4.16 -3.85
CA GLY A 130 18.08 4.03 -4.42
C GLY A 130 19.21 4.59 -3.55
N GLY A 131 20.29 3.80 -3.40
CA GLY A 131 21.48 4.14 -2.62
C GLY A 131 21.48 3.59 -1.18
N VAL A 132 20.45 2.84 -0.78
CA VAL A 132 20.33 2.19 0.53
C VAL A 132 20.88 0.77 0.45
N GLU A 133 21.81 0.42 1.35
CA GLU A 133 22.30 -0.95 1.47
C GLU A 133 21.32 -1.80 2.28
N THR A 134 20.92 -2.93 1.72
CA THR A 134 19.92 -3.82 2.32
C THR A 134 20.50 -5.19 2.59
N ARG A 135 20.06 -5.84 3.66
CA ARG A 135 20.36 -7.24 3.95
C ARG A 135 19.16 -7.92 4.60
N SER A 136 19.10 -9.23 4.48
CA SER A 136 18.15 -10.06 5.18
C SER A 136 18.85 -11.12 6.04
N SER A 137 18.11 -11.60 7.03
CA SER A 137 18.56 -12.62 7.96
C SER A 137 17.40 -13.53 8.34
N PHE A 138 17.66 -14.84 8.27
CA PHE A 138 16.68 -15.87 8.54
C PHE A 138 16.07 -15.75 9.94
N ASN A 139 16.88 -15.46 10.97
CA ASN A 139 16.42 -15.31 12.34
C ASN A 139 17.45 -14.55 13.21
N LEU A 140 17.13 -14.40 14.50
CA LEU A 140 17.94 -13.69 15.49
C LEU A 140 19.37 -14.25 15.66
N SER A 141 19.58 -15.54 15.42
CA SER A 141 20.89 -16.19 15.54
C SER A 141 21.82 -15.86 14.37
N TYR A 142 21.28 -15.41 13.23
CA TYR A 142 22.04 -15.02 12.04
C TYR A 142 22.13 -13.50 11.90
N LEU A 143 21.82 -12.74 12.95
CA LEU A 143 21.96 -11.28 12.91
C LEU A 143 23.44 -10.90 12.80
N PRO A 144 23.76 -9.90 11.98
CA PRO A 144 25.13 -9.40 11.91
C PRO A 144 25.51 -8.74 13.25
N PRO A 145 26.80 -8.72 13.63
CA PRO A 145 27.24 -8.20 14.93
C PRO A 145 26.82 -6.74 15.20
N ASP A 146 26.69 -5.97 14.13
CA ASP A 146 26.30 -4.56 14.08
C ASP A 146 24.79 -4.34 13.89
N ALA A 147 23.96 -5.39 13.97
CA ALA A 147 22.49 -5.28 13.82
C ALA A 147 21.85 -4.20 14.71
N GLY A 148 22.39 -3.98 15.92
CA GLY A 148 21.93 -2.93 16.84
C GLY A 148 22.26 -1.50 16.42
N ARG A 149 22.98 -1.32 15.30
CA ARG A 149 23.28 -0.02 14.71
C ARG A 149 22.52 0.22 13.42
N VAL A 150 21.93 -0.81 12.80
CA VAL A 150 21.22 -0.67 11.52
C VAL A 150 20.05 0.32 11.68
N PRO A 151 19.96 1.38 10.87
CA PRO A 151 18.92 2.41 10.99
C PRO A 151 17.49 1.87 10.98
N VAL A 152 17.21 0.89 10.11
CA VAL A 152 15.86 0.35 9.93
C VAL A 152 15.89 -1.18 10.00
N VAL A 153 15.10 -1.75 10.91
CA VAL A 153 14.96 -3.21 11.02
C VAL A 153 13.51 -3.63 10.83
N VAL A 154 13.25 -4.47 9.83
CA VAL A 154 11.92 -4.96 9.49
C VAL A 154 11.78 -6.40 9.94
N THR A 155 10.67 -6.73 10.60
CA THR A 155 10.41 -8.10 11.05
C THR A 155 8.92 -8.42 11.10
N THR A 156 8.61 -9.66 11.45
CA THR A 156 7.22 -10.09 11.72
C THR A 156 6.91 -9.98 13.21
N PRO A 157 5.63 -9.89 13.61
CA PRO A 157 5.24 -9.86 15.03
C PRO A 157 5.87 -10.99 15.87
N ARG A 158 6.09 -12.17 15.27
CA ARG A 158 6.68 -13.33 15.96
C ARG A 158 8.11 -13.10 16.45
N TYR A 159 8.93 -12.37 15.69
CA TYR A 159 10.34 -12.13 16.04
C TYR A 159 10.55 -10.74 16.66
N ALA A 160 9.51 -9.91 16.70
CA ALA A 160 9.63 -8.50 17.01
C ALA A 160 10.22 -8.24 18.41
N ASP A 161 9.85 -9.01 19.43
CA ASP A 161 10.36 -8.78 20.79
C ASP A 161 11.83 -9.18 20.91
N GLY A 162 12.23 -10.34 20.34
CA GLY A 162 13.65 -10.72 20.31
C GLY A 162 14.52 -9.81 19.44
N VAL A 163 13.95 -9.18 18.39
CA VAL A 163 14.64 -8.11 17.66
C VAL A 163 14.82 -6.90 18.57
N ALA A 164 13.76 -6.45 19.26
CA ALA A 164 13.83 -5.30 20.16
C ALA A 164 14.90 -5.47 21.26
N ASP A 165 14.98 -6.66 21.86
CA ASP A 165 16.01 -6.99 22.86
C ASP A 165 17.43 -6.85 22.28
N ARG A 166 17.62 -7.15 21.00
CA ARG A 166 18.91 -7.09 20.33
C ARG A 166 19.31 -5.69 19.87
N LEU A 167 18.35 -4.80 19.65
CA LEU A 167 18.55 -3.42 19.21
C LEU A 167 19.02 -2.47 20.33
N GLN A 168 19.06 -2.93 21.59
CA GLN A 168 19.65 -2.20 22.74
C GLN A 168 19.01 -0.82 23.06
N GLY A 169 17.84 -0.51 22.48
CA GLY A 169 17.11 0.75 22.70
C GLY A 169 17.40 1.83 21.65
N GLY A 170 16.71 2.97 21.72
CA GLY A 170 16.86 4.06 20.74
C GLY A 170 16.14 3.85 19.40
N TYR A 171 15.16 2.93 19.37
CA TYR A 171 14.33 2.66 18.20
C TYR A 171 12.86 2.92 18.48
N THR A 172 12.18 3.50 17.50
CA THR A 172 10.72 3.62 17.49
C THR A 172 10.12 2.40 16.77
N ARG A 173 9.14 1.75 17.39
CA ARG A 173 8.44 0.57 16.84
C ARG A 173 7.18 1.00 16.10
N HIS A 174 7.13 0.74 14.80
CA HIS A 174 5.95 0.94 13.95
C HIS A 174 5.35 -0.42 13.58
N ARG A 175 4.05 -0.61 13.82
CA ARG A 175 3.32 -1.80 13.34
C ARG A 175 2.52 -1.39 12.13
N LEU A 176 2.62 -2.18 11.06
CA LEU A 176 1.95 -1.90 9.80
C LEU A 176 1.24 -3.16 9.33
N GLN A 177 0.01 -3.00 8.85
CA GLN A 177 -0.69 -4.01 8.07
C GLN A 177 -0.50 -3.74 6.57
N LEU A 178 0.18 -4.66 5.91
CA LEU A 178 0.39 -4.60 4.45
C LEU A 178 -0.83 -5.18 3.73
N GLY A 179 -1.29 -4.49 2.68
CA GLY A 179 -2.51 -4.83 1.93
C GLY A 179 -2.45 -6.20 1.24
N LEU A 180 -1.29 -6.55 0.67
CA LEU A 180 -1.06 -7.87 0.07
C LEU A 180 -1.09 -8.97 1.17
N HIS A 181 -2.27 -9.57 1.36
CA HIS A 181 -2.58 -10.70 2.26
C HIS A 181 -2.81 -10.36 3.74
N SER A 182 -3.14 -9.10 4.08
CA SER A 182 -3.40 -8.68 5.49
C SER A 182 -2.22 -9.00 6.41
N ARG A 183 -1.00 -8.76 5.94
CA ARG A 183 0.23 -9.20 6.60
C ARG A 183 0.67 -8.15 7.61
N ASN A 184 0.80 -8.54 8.87
CA ASN A 184 1.36 -7.67 9.90
C ASN A 184 2.89 -7.71 9.86
N VAL A 185 3.51 -6.54 9.87
CA VAL A 185 4.95 -6.35 9.98
C VAL A 185 5.25 -5.36 11.10
N THR A 186 6.45 -5.44 11.65
CA THR A 186 6.96 -4.49 12.62
C THR A 186 8.24 -3.89 12.07
N VAL A 187 8.30 -2.57 12.00
CA VAL A 187 9.45 -1.80 11.53
C VAL A 187 10.01 -1.03 12.72
N PHE A 188 11.28 -1.24 13.02
CA PHE A 188 12.03 -0.47 14.00
C PHE A 188 12.83 0.59 13.25
N VAL A 189 12.72 1.85 13.69
CA VAL A 189 13.46 2.97 13.11
C VAL A 189 14.28 3.65 14.20
N ARG A 190 15.59 3.77 14.00
CA ARG A 190 16.52 4.43 14.92
C ARG A 190 16.15 5.91 15.07
N GLN A 191 16.22 6.43 16.29
CA GLN A 191 15.93 7.83 16.61
C GLN A 191 17.10 8.76 16.28
#